data_AF-A0A1D6PII4-F1
#
_entry.id   AF-A0A1D6PII4-F1
#
_cell.length_a   1.000
_cell.length_b   1.000
_cell.length_c   1.000
_cell.angle_alpha   90.00
_cell.angle_beta   90.00
_cell.angle_gamma   90.00
#
_symmetry.space_group_name_H-M   'P 1'
#
loop_
_entity.id
_entity.type
_entity.pdbx_description
1 polymer ?
#
loop_
_entity_poly.entity_id
_entity_poly.type
_entity_poly.pdbx_seq_one_letter_code
_entity_poly.pdbx_strand_id
1 'polypeptide(L)' 'MFFPDDAKAVIIQELLMLSGSDFEQLLQDRFANYVFRTALDHTRGRLYDVLVEAILPYENAIRNSPYCNKRIIMHLTRR' A
#
# COMPACT_ATOMS: atom_id res chain seq x y z
N MET A 1 -4.45 -11.79 -17.42
CA MET A 1 -3.58 -12.54 -16.50
C MET A 1 -4.31 -12.62 -15.16
N PHE A 2 -4.87 -13.79 -14.84
CA PHE A 2 -5.66 -14.00 -13.62
C PHE A 2 -4.69 -14.39 -12.50
N PHE A 3 -4.34 -13.45 -11.63
CA PHE A 3 -3.60 -13.79 -10.41
C PHE A 3 -4.60 -14.43 -9.45
N PRO A 4 -4.44 -15.72 -9.08
CA PRO A 4 -5.30 -16.34 -8.08
C PRO A 4 -5.25 -15.51 -6.79
N ASP A 5 -6.35 -15.43 -6.05
CA ASP A 5 -6.43 -14.58 -4.86
C ASP A 5 -5.36 -14.93 -3.81
N ASP A 6 -4.90 -16.18 -3.79
CA ASP A 6 -3.74 -16.61 -2.99
C ASP A 6 -2.44 -15.92 -3.40
N ALA A 7 -2.16 -15.76 -4.70
CA ALA A 7 -0.96 -15.07 -5.16
C ALA A 7 -1.00 -13.56 -4.83
N LYS A 8 -2.19 -12.96 -4.86
CA LYS A 8 -2.37 -11.56 -4.43
C LYS A 8 -2.10 -11.43 -2.93
N ALA A 9 -2.67 -12.31 -2.13
CA ALA A 9 -2.46 -12.34 -0.67
C ALA A 9 -0.98 -12.50 -0.32
N VAL A 10 -0.24 -13.36 -1.04
CA VAL A 10 1.21 -13.51 -0.89
C VAL A 10 1.94 -12.20 -1.18
N ILE A 11 1.64 -11.52 -2.30
CA ILE A 11 2.28 -10.23 -2.64
C ILE A 11 2.01 -9.17 -1.55
N ILE A 12 0.78 -9.12 -1.04
CA ILE A 12 0.40 -8.21 0.05
C ILE A 12 1.18 -8.54 1.33
N GLN A 13 1.31 -9.82 1.65
CA GLN A 13 2.03 -10.27 2.83
C GLN A 13 3.53 -9.99 2.73
N GLU A 14 4.12 -10.15 1.53
CA GLU A 14 5.50 -9.74 1.24
C GLU A 14 5.67 -8.21 1.39
N LEU A 15 4.70 -7.42 0.88
CA LEU A 15 4.70 -5.96 1.08
C LEU A 15 4.63 -5.56 2.55
N LEU A 16 3.86 -6.30 3.36
CA LEU A 16 3.76 -6.09 4.81
C LEU A 16 5.04 -6.48 5.56
N MET A 17 5.86 -7.39 5.02
CA MET A 17 7.14 -7.76 5.61
C MET A 17 8.27 -6.76 5.29
N LEU A 18 8.08 -5.88 4.31
CA LEU A 18 9.00 -4.79 4.05
C LEU A 18 8.97 -3.79 5.23
N SER A 19 10.12 -3.53 5.84
CA SER A 19 10.24 -2.67 7.02
C SER A 19 11.18 -1.50 6.74
N GLY A 20 10.93 -0.38 7.43
CA GLY A 20 11.83 0.77 7.44
C GLY A 20 11.77 1.65 6.19
N SER A 21 12.94 2.09 5.74
CA SER A 21 13.12 3.09 4.67
C SER A 21 12.80 2.57 3.27
N ASP A 22 12.88 1.26 3.03
CA ASP A 22 12.56 0.68 1.71
C ASP A 22 11.06 0.76 1.43
N PHE A 23 10.23 0.61 2.46
CA PHE A 23 8.78 0.75 2.36
C PHE A 23 8.38 2.19 1.99
N GLU A 24 9.02 3.17 2.62
CA GLU A 24 8.82 4.59 2.32
C GLU A 24 9.24 4.94 0.89
N GLN A 25 10.39 4.43 0.45
CA GLN A 25 10.88 4.64 -0.92
C GLN A 25 9.92 4.04 -1.95
N LEU A 26 9.38 2.85 -1.71
CA LEU A 26 8.43 2.23 -2.63
C LEU A 26 7.08 2.97 -2.66
N LEU A 27 6.63 3.53 -1.54
CA LEU A 27 5.44 4.40 -1.52
C LEU A 27 5.65 5.70 -2.30
N GLN A 28 6.89 6.20 -2.34
CA GLN A 28 7.29 7.36 -3.14
C GLN A 28 7.77 6.99 -4.54
N ASP A 29 7.81 5.72 -4.93
CA ASP A 29 8.27 5.32 -6.25
C ASP A 29 7.21 5.63 -7.32
N ARG A 30 7.68 5.96 -8.53
CA ARG A 30 6.84 6.31 -9.67
C ARG A 30 5.94 5.18 -10.18
N PHE A 31 6.25 3.92 -9.85
CA PHE A 31 5.52 2.73 -10.27
C PHE A 31 5.05 1.86 -9.08
N ALA A 32 5.85 1.70 -8.03
CA ALA A 32 5.50 0.83 -6.91
C ALA A 32 4.29 1.35 -6.11
N ASN A 33 4.04 2.67 -6.11
CA ASN A 33 2.82 3.26 -5.53
C ASN A 33 1.52 2.69 -6.13
N TYR A 34 1.53 2.25 -7.40
CA TYR A 34 0.39 1.60 -8.01
C TYR A 34 0.15 0.21 -7.44
N VAL A 35 1.18 -0.49 -6.98
CA VAL A 35 1.05 -1.80 -6.35
C VAL A 35 0.36 -1.65 -4.99
N PHE A 36 0.76 -0.68 -4.16
CA PHE A 36 0.09 -0.38 -2.89
C PHE A 36 -1.36 0.03 -3.10
N ARG A 37 -1.61 0.87 -4.10
CA ARG A 37 -2.97 1.26 -4.43
C ARG A 37 -3.81 0.08 -4.90
N THR A 38 -3.27 -0.77 -5.77
CA THR A 38 -3.97 -1.95 -6.27
C THR A 38 -4.23 -2.93 -5.13
N ALA A 39 -3.27 -3.09 -4.20
CA ALA A 39 -3.44 -3.86 -2.98
C ALA A 39 -4.57 -3.30 -2.11
N LEU A 40 -4.64 -1.98 -1.88
CA LEU A 40 -5.74 -1.34 -1.15
C LEU A 40 -7.09 -1.48 -1.86
N ASP A 41 -7.13 -1.39 -3.19
CA ASP A 41 -8.36 -1.52 -3.98
C ASP A 41 -8.88 -2.98 -4.01
N HIS A 42 -7.98 -3.98 -3.92
CA HIS A 42 -8.33 -5.41 -4.00
C HIS A 42 -8.41 -6.13 -2.65
N THR A 43 -7.85 -5.57 -1.58
CA THR A 43 -7.96 -6.15 -0.23
C THR A 43 -9.24 -5.71 0.45
N ARG A 44 -9.82 -6.60 1.24
CA ARG A 44 -11.00 -6.33 2.08
C ARG A 44 -10.88 -7.06 3.41
N GLY A 45 -11.58 -6.56 4.43
CA GLY A 45 -11.57 -7.13 5.78
C GLY A 45 -10.19 -7.05 6.43
N ARG A 46 -9.80 -8.10 7.18
CA ARG A 46 -8.59 -8.09 8.03
C ARG A 46 -7.30 -7.73 7.29
N LEU A 47 -7.12 -8.19 6.05
CA LEU A 47 -5.92 -7.87 5.27
C LEU A 47 -5.84 -6.38 4.89
N TYR A 48 -7.00 -5.75 4.62
CA TYR A 48 -7.07 -4.32 4.35
C TYR A 48 -6.66 -3.52 5.59
N ASP A 49 -7.20 -3.89 6.75
CA ASP A 49 -6.92 -3.20 8.02
C ASP A 49 -5.42 -3.25 8.35
N VAL A 50 -4.79 -4.42 8.22
CA VAL A 50 -3.35 -4.60 8.44
C VAL A 50 -2.53 -3.76 7.45
N LEU A 51 -2.94 -3.68 6.19
CA LEU A 51 -2.26 -2.88 5.18
C LEU A 51 -2.36 -1.37 5.48
N VAL A 52 -3.54 -0.90 5.91
CA VAL A 52 -3.73 0.49 6.33
C VAL A 52 -2.87 0.81 7.55
N GLU A 53 -2.83 -0.06 8.55
CA GLU A 53 -1.98 0.10 9.73
C GLU A 53 -0.49 0.15 9.40
N ALA A 54 -0.03 -0.66 8.43
CA ALA A 54 1.36 -0.63 7.98
C ALA A 54 1.71 0.67 7.21
N ILE A 55 0.76 1.24 6.45
CA ILE A 55 0.99 2.44 5.64
C ILE A 55 0.84 3.73 6.44
N LEU A 56 -0.01 3.75 7.47
CA LEU A 56 -0.30 4.92 8.32
C LEU A 56 0.93 5.71 8.80
N PRO A 57 2.00 5.08 9.31
CA PRO A 57 3.21 5.79 9.77
C PRO A 57 3.88 6.63 8.67
N TYR A 58 3.68 6.25 7.42
CA TYR A 58 4.31 6.85 6.25
C TYR A 58 3.42 7.91 5.58
N GLU A 59 2.27 8.27 6.15
CA GLU A 59 1.34 9.24 5.54
C GLU A 59 2.02 10.57 5.15
N ASN A 60 2.90 11.08 6.02
CA ASN A 60 3.64 12.32 5.76
C ASN A 60 4.55 12.20 4.54
N ALA A 61 5.24 11.08 4.40
CA ALA A 61 6.11 10.77 3.27
C ALA A 61 5.31 10.66 1.96
N ILE A 62 4.15 10.01 2.02
CA ILE A 62 3.23 9.84 0.90
C ILE A 62 2.68 11.21 0.43
N ARG A 63 2.36 12.09 1.37
CA ARG A 63 1.82 13.43 1.11
C ARG A 63 2.86 14.39 0.52
N ASN A 64 4.12 14.23 0.89
CA ASN A 64 5.24 15.02 0.39
C ASN A 64 5.80 14.50 -0.95
N SER A 65 5.37 13.33 -1.39
CA SER A 65 5.82 12.75 -2.66
C SER A 65 5.29 13.55 -3.87
N PRO A 66 6.11 13.77 -4.91
CA PRO A 66 5.66 14.41 -6.15
C PRO A 66 4.73 13.52 -6.99
N TYR A 67 4.56 12.24 -6.64
CA TYR A 67 3.71 11.30 -7.36
C TYR A 67 2.27 11.29 -6.82
N CYS A 68 1.30 10.88 -7.65
CA CYS A 68 -0.14 10.91 -7.36
C CYS A 68 -0.59 9.89 -6.30
N ASN A 69 -0.16 10.08 -5.04
CA ASN A 69 -0.48 9.20 -3.93
C ASN A 69 -1.78 9.55 -3.19
N LYS A 70 -2.54 10.53 -3.70
CA LYS A 70 -3.82 10.98 -3.11
C LYS A 70 -4.82 9.84 -2.88
N ARG A 71 -4.80 8.82 -3.74
CA ARG A 71 -5.70 7.65 -3.60
C ARG A 71 -5.32 6.79 -2.41
N ILE A 72 -4.02 6.58 -2.16
CA ILE A 72 -3.55 5.89 -0.95
C ILE A 72 -4.01 6.67 0.28
N ILE A 73 -3.82 7.99 0.29
CA ILE A 73 -4.29 8.86 1.40
C ILE A 73 -5.81 8.77 1.61
N MET A 74 -6.63 8.65 0.56
CA MET A 74 -8.07 8.44 0.71
C MET A 74 -8.42 7.15 1.45
N HIS A 75 -7.65 6.07 1.24
CA HIS A 75 -7.84 4.83 1.98
C HIS A 75 -7.43 4.97 3.46
N LEU A 76 -6.44 5.80 3.76
CA LEU A 76 -6.03 6.12 5.14
C LEU A 76 -7.02 7.03 5.87
N THR A 77 -7.69 7.94 5.14
CA THR A 77 -8.63 8.93 5.71
C THR A 77 -10.04 8.35 5.91
N ARG A 78 -10.42 7.32 5.16
CA ARG A 78 -11.70 6.61 5.34
C ARG A 78 -11.66 5.75 6.60
N ARG A 79 -12.01 6.34 7.74
CA ARG A 79 -12.52 5.62 8.91
C ARG A 79 -14.04 5.44 8.81
#